data_AF-A0A0J1FWA0-F1
#
_entry.id   AF-A0A0J1FWA0-F1
#
_cell.length_a   1.000
_cell.length_b   1.000
_cell.length_c   1.000
_cell.angle_alpha   90.00
_cell.angle_beta   90.00
_cell.angle_gamma   90.00
#
_symmetry.space_group_name_H-M   'P 1'
#
loop_
_entity.id
_entity.type
_entity.pdbx_description
1 polymer ?
#
loop_
_entity_poly.entity_id
_entity_poly.type
_entity_poly.pdbx_seq_one_letter_code
_entity_poly.pdbx_strand_id
1 'polypeptide(L)'
;MDEQELELFQDIHDSIRKCRPNCNCVPCPQGGLGFVEDSLFIVRNHKIIWAVILFNGAIAFKEVSPEWMQLFSVIIVNSPSIFVEFDRCHKIVEYTSHQDKVLPK
;
A
#
# COMPACT_ATOMS: atom_id res chain seq x y z
N MET A 1 -11.62 5.06 -13.58
CA MET A 1 -11.55 5.74 -12.29
C MET A 1 -12.59 6.84 -12.35
N ASP A 2 -13.57 6.81 -11.45
CA ASP A 2 -14.52 7.91 -11.31
C ASP A 2 -13.88 9.10 -10.55
N GLU A 3 -14.61 10.19 -10.40
CA GLU A 3 -14.13 11.43 -9.77
C GLU A 3 -13.73 11.21 -8.30
N GLN A 4 -14.51 10.41 -7.56
CA GLN A 4 -14.23 10.12 -6.14
C GLN A 4 -12.97 9.28 -5.98
N GLU A 5 -12.76 8.31 -6.87
CA GLU A 5 -11.55 7.49 -6.88
C GLU A 5 -10.30 8.31 -7.24
N LEU A 6 -10.43 9.28 -8.16
CA LEU A 6 -9.34 10.18 -8.52
C LEU A 6 -8.96 11.09 -7.36
N GLU A 7 -9.93 11.67 -6.66
CA GLU A 7 -9.70 12.48 -5.46
C GLU A 7 -8.99 11.68 -4.38
N LEU A 8 -9.44 10.45 -4.11
CA LEU A 8 -8.80 9.56 -3.12
C LEU A 8 -7.35 9.25 -3.50
N PHE A 9 -7.09 8.94 -4.77
CA PHE A 9 -5.72 8.69 -5.24
C PHE A 9 -4.83 9.92 -5.05
N GLN A 10 -5.30 11.12 -5.41
CA GLN A 10 -4.56 12.37 -5.23
C GLN A 10 -4.26 12.63 -3.75
N ASP A 11 -5.24 12.41 -2.88
CA ASP A 11 -5.11 12.58 -1.44
C ASP A 11 -4.03 11.66 -0.82
N ILE A 12 -4.01 10.40 -1.26
CA ILE A 12 -3.02 9.41 -0.82
C ILE A 12 -1.65 9.80 -1.35
N HIS A 13 -1.56 10.15 -2.64
CA HIS A 13 -0.32 10.59 -3.27
C HIS A 13 0.27 11.82 -2.58
N ASP A 14 -0.54 12.81 -2.23
CA ASP A 14 -0.10 14.00 -1.50
C ASP A 14 0.36 13.69 -0.08
N SER A 15 -0.30 12.73 0.58
CA SER A 15 0.12 12.23 1.89
C SER A 15 1.47 11.52 1.80
N ILE A 16 1.68 10.70 0.76
CA ILE A 16 2.97 10.05 0.48
C ILE A 16 4.05 11.09 0.22
N ARG A 17 3.78 12.11 -0.61
CA ARG A 17 4.75 13.17 -0.92
C ARG A 17 5.20 13.97 0.30
N LYS A 18 4.36 14.11 1.33
CA LYS A 18 4.77 14.76 2.59
C LYS A 18 5.82 13.94 3.34
N CYS A 19 5.75 12.61 3.28
CA CYS A 19 6.69 11.70 3.93
C CYS A 19 7.91 11.39 3.04
N ARG A 20 7.70 11.26 1.73
CA ARG A 20 8.71 11.02 0.69
C ARG A 20 8.56 12.04 -0.45
N PRO A 21 9.11 13.26 -0.30
CA PRO A 21 8.99 14.32 -1.30
C PRO A 21 9.63 13.96 -2.65
N ASN A 22 10.61 13.05 -2.65
CA ASN A 22 11.28 12.56 -3.85
C ASN A 22 10.61 11.31 -4.44
N CYS A 23 9.42 10.91 -3.99
CA CYS A 23 8.70 9.82 -4.64
C CYS A 23 8.30 10.25 -6.06
N ASN A 24 8.92 9.61 -7.06
CA ASN A 24 8.47 9.64 -8.45
C ASN A 24 7.30 8.68 -8.61
N CYS A 25 6.22 8.98 -7.92
CA CYS A 25 5.02 8.17 -7.90
C CYS A 25 4.33 8.26 -9.28
N VAL A 26 4.16 7.12 -9.97
CA VAL A 26 3.63 7.06 -11.35
C VAL A 26 2.19 6.53 -11.35
N PRO A 27 1.23 7.20 -12.01
CA PRO A 27 -0.11 6.64 -12.24
C PRO A 27 -0.06 5.40 -13.13
N CYS A 28 -0.80 4.36 -12.79
CA CYS A 28 -0.84 3.07 -13.49
C CYS A 28 -2.29 2.78 -13.92
N PRO A 29 -2.74 3.31 -15.07
CA PRO A 29 -4.15 3.25 -15.48
C PRO A 29 -4.64 1.84 -15.84
N GLN A 30 -3.73 0.87 -15.99
CA GLN A 30 -4.07 -0.54 -16.24
C GLN A 30 -4.07 -1.39 -14.94
N GLY A 31 -3.79 -0.78 -13.80
CA GLY A 31 -3.40 -1.50 -12.59
C GLY A 31 -1.96 -2.00 -12.70
N GLY A 32 -1.59 -2.94 -11.84
CA GLY A 32 -0.25 -3.50 -11.84
C GLY A 32 0.03 -4.42 -10.67
N LEU A 33 1.29 -4.84 -10.60
CA LEU A 33 1.80 -5.71 -9.56
C LEU A 33 3.27 -5.41 -9.28
N GLY A 34 3.75 -5.82 -8.11
CA GLY A 34 5.17 -5.71 -7.78
C GLY A 34 5.47 -5.83 -6.31
N PHE A 35 6.77 -5.80 -6.00
CA PHE A 35 7.26 -5.80 -4.63
C PHE A 35 7.17 -4.41 -4.02
N VAL A 36 6.76 -4.38 -2.76
CA VAL A 36 6.70 -3.18 -1.92
C VAL A 36 8.13 -2.75 -1.57
N GLU A 37 8.47 -1.51 -1.92
CA GLU A 37 9.68 -0.81 -1.48
C GLU A 37 9.44 -0.14 -0.13
N ASP A 38 8.29 0.50 0.03
CA ASP A 38 7.94 1.25 1.25
C ASP A 38 6.45 1.17 1.55
N SER A 39 6.09 1.34 2.81
CA SER A 39 4.71 1.22 3.29
C SER A 39 4.38 2.28 4.34
N LEU A 40 3.18 2.84 4.23
CA LEU A 40 2.67 3.89 5.10
C LEU A 40 1.25 3.54 5.57
N PHE A 41 0.95 3.93 6.80
CA PHE A 41 -0.43 4.00 7.30
C PHE A 41 -0.87 5.46 7.35
N ILE A 42 -1.89 5.79 6.57
CA ILE A 42 -2.48 7.14 6.50
C ILE A 42 -3.82 7.08 7.23
N VAL A 43 -3.99 7.92 8.26
CA VAL A 43 -5.26 8.04 8.99
C VAL A 43 -5.92 9.36 8.62
N ARG A 44 -7.12 9.30 8.03
CA ARG A 44 -7.87 10.49 7.61
C ARG A 44 -9.37 10.21 7.60
N ASN A 45 -10.18 11.18 8.05
CA ASN A 45 -11.65 11.09 8.06
C ASN A 45 -12.17 9.77 8.67
N HIS A 46 -11.55 9.33 9.77
CA HIS A 46 -11.85 8.06 10.46
C HIS A 46 -11.58 6.77 9.66
N LYS A 47 -10.92 6.89 8.50
CA LYS A 47 -10.43 5.76 7.70
C LYS A 47 -8.95 5.56 7.94
N ILE A 48 -8.53 4.31 7.93
CA ILE A 48 -7.11 3.92 7.93
C ILE A 48 -6.80 3.37 6.55
N ILE A 49 -5.79 3.93 5.90
CA ILE A 49 -5.36 3.53 4.57
C ILE A 49 -3.95 2.96 4.70
N TRP A 50 -3.80 1.70 4.34
CA TRP A 50 -2.51 1.10 4.09
C TRP A 50 -2.08 1.45 2.66
N ALA A 51 -1.08 2.32 2.52
CA ALA A 51 -0.51 2.68 1.22
C ALA A 51 0.88 2.05 1.08
N VAL A 52 1.21 1.64 -0.14
CA VAL A 52 2.51 1.08 -0.50
C VAL A 52 3.07 1.76 -1.73
N ILE A 53 4.39 1.88 -1.75
CA ILE A 53 5.17 2.31 -2.91
C ILE A 53 5.91 1.07 -3.40
N LEU A 54 5.77 0.75 -4.69
CA LEU A 54 6.47 -0.37 -5.30
C LEU A 54 7.82 0.08 -5.84
N PHE A 55 8.76 -0.86 -6.01
CA PHE A 55 10.10 -0.57 -6.57
C PHE A 55 10.07 0.05 -7.98
N ASN A 56 8.97 -0.07 -8.72
CA ASN A 56 8.78 0.57 -10.02
C ASN A 56 8.17 2.00 -9.91
N GLY A 57 7.98 2.52 -8.70
CA GLY A 57 7.38 3.83 -8.43
C GLY A 57 5.85 3.86 -8.43
N ALA A 58 5.18 2.73 -8.67
CA ALA A 58 3.71 2.69 -8.58
C ALA A 58 3.26 2.80 -7.12
N ILE A 59 2.15 3.48 -6.89
CA ILE A 59 1.45 3.47 -5.60
C ILE A 59 0.35 2.42 -5.65
N ALA A 60 0.12 1.69 -4.56
CA ALA A 60 -1.12 0.97 -4.36
C ALA A 60 -1.62 1.20 -2.94
N PHE A 61 -2.92 1.04 -2.69
CA PHE A 61 -3.47 1.26 -1.37
C PHE A 61 -4.69 0.38 -1.05
N LYS A 62 -4.95 0.22 0.25
CA LYS A 62 -6.10 -0.49 0.78
C LYS A 62 -6.67 0.26 1.98
N GLU A 63 -7.98 0.48 1.99
CA GLU A 63 -8.67 0.87 3.22
C GLU A 63 -8.69 -0.35 4.17
N VAL A 64 -8.19 -0.18 5.38
CA VAL A 64 -8.07 -1.23 6.39
C VAL A 64 -8.82 -0.83 7.65
N SER A 65 -9.37 -1.82 8.35
CA SER A 65 -10.03 -1.58 9.64
C SER A 65 -9.03 -1.60 10.80
N PRO A 66 -9.39 -1.05 11.98
CA PRO A 66 -8.58 -1.21 13.18
C PRO A 66 -8.31 -2.68 13.55
N GLU A 67 -9.28 -3.57 13.32
CA GLU A 67 -9.12 -5.01 13.55
C GLU A 67 -8.12 -5.62 12.57
N TRP A 68 -8.17 -5.21 11.30
CA TRP A 68 -7.17 -5.61 10.30
C TRP A 68 -5.76 -5.19 10.74
N MET A 69 -5.61 -3.97 11.24
CA MET A 69 -4.34 -3.47 11.78
C MET A 69 -3.84 -4.33 12.94
N GLN A 70 -4.72 -4.69 13.87
CA GLN A 70 -4.34 -5.55 15.01
C GLN A 70 -3.87 -6.94 14.56
N LEU A 71 -4.50 -7.51 13.53
CA LEU A 71 -4.21 -8.86 13.06
C LEU A 71 -2.98 -8.93 12.13
N PHE A 72 -2.84 -7.96 11.22
CA PHE A 72 -1.90 -8.08 10.10
C PHE A 72 -0.74 -7.08 10.12
N SER A 73 -0.80 -6.00 10.90
CA SER A 73 0.28 -4.98 10.89
C SER A 73 1.64 -5.57 11.23
N VAL A 74 1.69 -6.50 12.19
CA VAL A 74 2.93 -7.21 12.58
C VAL A 74 3.50 -8.00 11.41
N ILE A 75 2.65 -8.65 10.61
CA ILE A 75 3.08 -9.38 9.42
C ILE A 75 3.62 -8.39 8.39
N ILE A 76 2.91 -7.29 8.13
CA ILE A 76 3.35 -6.28 7.15
C ILE A 76 4.71 -5.67 7.54
N VAL A 77 4.89 -5.32 8.82
CA VAL A 77 6.11 -4.67 9.29
C VAL A 77 7.30 -5.62 9.33
N ASN A 78 7.09 -6.90 9.68
CA ASN A 78 8.18 -7.86 9.86
C ASN A 78 8.45 -8.72 8.61
N SER A 79 7.60 -8.64 7.59
CA SER A 79 7.77 -9.39 6.35
C SER A 79 9.02 -8.92 5.60
N PRO A 80 9.98 -9.79 5.24
CA PRO A 80 11.16 -9.41 4.47
C PRO A 80 10.82 -8.84 3.09
N SER A 81 9.71 -9.29 2.51
CA SER A 81 9.17 -8.78 1.24
C SER A 81 7.67 -8.95 1.18
N ILE A 82 6.98 -8.00 0.56
CA ILE A 82 5.54 -8.07 0.30
C ILE A 82 5.36 -7.85 -1.20
N PHE A 83 4.60 -8.72 -1.83
CA PHE A 83 4.16 -8.58 -3.21
C PHE A 83 2.69 -8.17 -3.22
N VAL A 84 2.32 -7.22 -4.07
CA VAL A 84 0.93 -6.76 -4.20
C VAL A 84 0.49 -6.78 -5.66
N GLU A 85 -0.81 -6.99 -5.85
CA GLU A 85 -1.54 -6.74 -7.10
C GLU A 85 -2.62 -5.69 -6.83
N PHE A 86 -2.78 -4.75 -7.76
CA PHE A 86 -3.72 -3.65 -7.63
C PHE A 86 -4.45 -3.35 -8.94
N ASP A 87 -5.69 -2.88 -8.82
CA ASP A 87 -6.54 -2.56 -9.96
C ASP A 87 -6.21 -1.20 -10.61
N ARG A 88 -6.95 -0.87 -11.68
CA ARG A 88 -6.83 0.43 -12.39
C ARG A 88 -7.07 1.68 -11.53
N CYS A 89 -7.62 1.50 -10.32
CA CYS A 89 -7.88 2.57 -9.35
C CYS A 89 -6.85 2.55 -8.21
N HIS A 90 -5.74 1.83 -8.40
CA HIS A 90 -4.66 1.67 -7.42
C HIS A 90 -5.08 0.95 -6.13
N LYS A 91 -6.24 0.28 -6.12
CA LYS A 91 -6.72 -0.48 -4.96
C LYS A 91 -6.05 -1.85 -4.94
N ILE A 92 -5.42 -2.20 -3.82
CA ILE A 92 -4.82 -3.52 -3.60
C ILE A 92 -5.93 -4.57 -3.57
N VAL A 93 -5.91 -5.46 -4.55
CA VAL A 93 -6.85 -6.59 -4.67
C VAL A 93 -6.27 -7.85 -4.03
N GLU A 94 -4.94 -7.99 -4.07
CA GLU A 94 -4.23 -9.12 -3.48
C GLU A 94 -2.87 -8.67 -2.91
N TYR A 95 -2.44 -9.29 -1.81
CA TYR A 95 -1.09 -9.14 -1.30
C TYR A 95 -0.59 -10.47 -0.70
N THR A 96 0.70 -10.74 -0.88
CA THR A 96 1.40 -11.90 -0.32
C THR A 96 2.62 -11.41 0.45
N SER A 97 2.70 -11.77 1.74
CA SER A 97 3.85 -11.48 2.60
C SER A 97 4.75 -12.70 2.71
N HIS A 98 6.05 -12.54 2.47
CA HIS A 98 7.03 -13.57 2.79
C HIS A 98 7.22 -13.66 4.31
N GLN A 99 7.19 -14.86 4.87
CA GLN A 99 7.42 -15.08 6.30
C GLN A 99 8.60 -16.03 6.48
N ASP A 100 9.71 -15.49 7.00
CA ASP A 100 10.84 -16.31 7.39
C ASP A 100 10.44 -17.19 8.58
N LYS A 101 10.39 -18.49 8.35
CA LYS A 101 10.13 -19.47 9.41
C LYS A 101 11.47 -19.93 9.98
N VAL A 102 11.74 -19.54 11.22
CA VAL A 102 12.85 -20.13 11.98
C VAL A 102 12.38 -21.48 12.51
N LEU A 103 13.07 -22.57 12.14
CA LEU A 103 12.80 -23.88 12.74
C LEU A 103 13.06 -23.82 14.25
N PRO A 104 12.18 -24.38 15.10
CA PRO A 104 12.48 -24.52 16.52
C PRO A 104 13.79 -25.31 16.69
N LYS A 105 14.66 -24.86 17.58
CA LYS A 105 15.86 -25.59 17.98
C LYS A 105 15.52 -26.79 18.85
#